data_AF-A0A9P7RWS6-F1
#
_entry.id   AF-A0A9P7RWS6-F1
#
_cell.length_a   1.000
_cell.length_b   1.000
_cell.length_c   1.000
_cell.angle_alpha   90.00
_cell.angle_beta   90.00
_cell.angle_gamma   90.00
#
_symmetry.space_group_name_H-M   'P 1'
#
loop_
_entity.id
_entity.type
_entity.pdbx_description
1 polymer ?
#
loop_
_entity_poly.entity_id
_entity_poly.type
_entity_poly.pdbx_seq_one_letter_code
_entity_poly.pdbx_strand_id
1 'polypeptide(L)'
;MTEQTRPEPLRQQSLDQSTLQKLEKHLNERPDKRDLVYRNIMKEDQGIAPGLVQAKIQLQRSQLEDKLDHALQQRPKPEELVKEGILHADEAPPTNT
;
A
#
# COMPACT_ATOMS: atom_id res chain seq x y z
N MET A 1 -68.88 -1.52 -0.85
CA MET A 1 -67.97 -2.16 0.10
C MET A 1 -66.55 -1.70 -0.23
N THR A 2 -66.08 -0.76 0.58
CA THR A 2 -64.68 -0.34 0.86
C THR A 2 -63.65 -0.35 -0.28
N GLU A 3 -63.30 0.85 -0.78
CA GLU A 3 -62.02 1.10 -1.44
C GLU A 3 -60.88 0.95 -0.42
N GLN A 4 -59.98 0.00 -0.67
CA GLN A 4 -58.76 -0.19 0.08
C GLN A 4 -57.69 0.74 -0.50
N THR A 5 -57.47 1.90 0.13
CA THR A 5 -56.36 2.80 -0.18
C THR A 5 -55.03 2.11 0.10
N ARG A 6 -54.15 2.10 -0.91
CA ARG A 6 -52.80 1.54 -0.83
C ARG A 6 -51.95 2.40 0.12
N PRO A 7 -51.27 1.84 1.14
CA PRO A 7 -50.49 2.64 2.07
C PRO A 7 -49.33 3.31 1.35
N GLU A 8 -49.18 4.63 1.50
CA GLU A 8 -48.02 5.36 1.00
C GLU A 8 -46.74 4.88 1.70
N PRO A 9 -45.65 4.61 0.95
CA PRO A 9 -44.38 4.28 1.56
C PRO A 9 -43.86 5.49 2.34
N LEU A 10 -43.79 5.38 3.67
CA LEU A 10 -43.07 6.32 4.52
C LEU A 10 -41.60 6.33 4.10
N ARG A 11 -41.18 7.42 3.45
CA ARG A 11 -39.76 7.72 3.22
C ARG A 11 -39.12 7.94 4.59
N GLN A 12 -38.53 6.89 5.15
CA GLN A 12 -37.73 6.98 6.37
C GLN A 12 -36.65 8.05 6.14
N GLN A 13 -36.55 9.02 7.05
CA GLN A 13 -35.53 10.06 6.98
C GLN A 13 -34.16 9.36 6.97
N SER A 14 -33.42 9.60 5.90
CA SER A 14 -32.41 8.66 5.41
C SER A 14 -31.14 8.54 6.26
N LEU A 15 -30.98 9.34 7.32
CA LEU A 15 -29.79 9.34 8.18
C LEU A 15 -30.12 9.86 9.59
N ASP A 16 -29.61 9.19 10.63
CA ASP A 16 -29.75 9.63 12.01
C ASP A 16 -28.86 10.83 12.33
N GLN A 17 -29.31 11.74 13.20
CA GLN A 17 -28.54 12.94 13.55
C GLN A 17 -27.16 12.64 14.16
N SER A 18 -27.03 11.52 14.88
CA SER A 18 -25.75 11.06 15.42
C SER A 18 -24.76 10.64 14.32
N THR A 19 -25.25 10.09 13.20
CA THR A 19 -24.41 9.71 12.06
C THR A 19 -23.88 10.93 11.32
N LEU A 20 -24.69 11.99 11.21
CA LEU A 20 -24.28 13.25 10.61
C LEU A 20 -23.15 13.90 11.42
N GLN A 21 -23.30 13.97 12.75
CA GLN A 21 -22.27 14.53 13.64
C GLN A 21 -20.94 13.76 13.56
N LYS A 22 -20.99 12.42 13.51
CA LYS A 22 -19.77 11.60 13.36
C LYS A 22 -19.08 11.81 12.01
N LEU A 23 -19.87 11.88 10.94
CA LEU A 23 -19.33 12.12 9.59
C LEU A 23 -18.64 13.47 9.51
N GLU A 24 -19.27 14.53 10.03
CA GLU A 24 -18.71 15.87 10.05
C GLU A 24 -17.37 15.91 10.79
N LYS A 25 -17.28 15.26 11.95
CA LYS A 25 -16.01 15.09 12.67
C LYS A 25 -14.94 14.41 11.82
N HIS A 26 -15.25 13.29 11.18
CA HIS A 26 -14.28 12.54 10.37
C HIS A 26 -13.83 13.30 9.11
N LEU A 27 -14.71 14.13 8.53
CA LEU A 27 -14.35 14.97 7.39
C LEU A 27 -13.40 16.10 7.79
N ASN A 28 -13.58 16.68 8.98
CA ASN A 28 -12.66 17.68 9.53
C ASN A 28 -11.29 17.10 9.90
N GLU A 29 -11.25 15.84 10.35
CA GLU A 29 -10.02 15.13 10.72
C GLU A 29 -9.39 14.36 9.53
N ARG A 30 -9.91 14.54 8.31
CA ARG A 30 -9.49 13.78 7.13
C ARG A 30 -8.02 14.07 6.77
N PRO A 31 -7.12 13.07 6.76
CA PRO A 31 -5.74 13.26 6.35
C PRO A 31 -5.60 13.63 4.87
N ASP A 32 -4.53 14.37 4.55
CA ASP A 32 -4.18 14.71 3.18
C ASP A 32 -3.76 13.48 2.36
N LYS A 33 -3.95 13.55 1.03
CA LYS A 33 -3.53 12.48 0.12
C LYS A 33 -2.03 12.15 0.30
N ARG A 34 -1.20 13.18 0.46
CA ARG A 34 0.25 13.05 0.64
C ARG A 34 0.61 12.25 1.89
N ASP A 35 -0.09 12.48 3.00
CA ASP A 35 0.13 11.76 4.24
C ASP A 35 -0.21 10.28 4.11
N LEU A 36 -1.30 9.97 3.39
CA LEU A 36 -1.68 8.58 3.12
C LEU A 36 -0.65 7.86 2.25
N VAL A 37 -0.05 8.55 1.28
CA VAL A 37 1.04 8.02 0.45
C VAL A 37 2.31 7.82 1.27
N TYR A 38 2.69 8.81 2.08
CA TYR A 38 3.86 8.73 2.96
C TYR A 38 3.76 7.56 3.95
N ARG A 39 2.56 7.35 4.53
CA ARG A 39 2.28 6.20 5.41
C ARG A 39 2.08 4.88 4.66
N ASN A 40 2.26 4.87 3.34
CA ASN A 40 2.09 3.69 2.47
C ASN A 40 0.67 3.07 2.52
N ILE A 41 -0.32 3.85 2.93
CA ILE A 41 -1.75 3.47 2.97
C ILE A 41 -2.34 3.61 1.58
N MET A 42 -2.10 4.75 0.93
CA MET A 42 -2.47 4.99 -0.47
C MET A 42 -1.25 4.77 -1.35
N LYS A 43 -1.42 4.05 -2.46
CA LYS A 43 -0.35 3.83 -3.43
C LYS A 43 -0.28 5.02 -4.37
N GLU A 44 0.92 5.49 -4.66
CA GLU A 44 1.10 6.66 -5.51
C GLU A 44 0.66 6.35 -6.95
N ASP A 45 -0.47 6.94 -7.32
CA ASP A 45 -1.11 6.89 -8.62
C ASP A 45 -0.68 8.12 -9.44
N GLN A 46 0.46 8.01 -10.12
CA GLN A 46 0.94 9.02 -11.09
C GLN A 46 0.04 9.03 -12.35
N GLY A 47 -1.21 9.47 -12.22
CA GLY A 47 -2.17 9.56 -13.33
C GLY A 47 -2.71 8.22 -13.82
N ILE A 48 -2.54 7.15 -13.04
CA ILE A 48 -3.00 5.79 -13.39
C ILE A 48 -4.42 5.58 -12.86
N ALA A 49 -5.26 4.92 -13.65
CA ALA A 49 -6.62 4.59 -13.23
C ALA A 49 -6.62 3.69 -11.97
N PRO A 50 -7.53 3.91 -11.00
CA PRO A 50 -7.55 3.14 -9.74
C PRO A 50 -7.59 1.61 -9.92
N GLY A 51 -8.30 1.12 -10.95
CA GLY A 51 -8.38 -0.31 -11.25
C GLY A 51 -7.06 -0.95 -11.71
N LEU A 52 -6.10 -0.16 -12.20
CA LEU A 52 -4.82 -0.65 -12.73
C LEU A 52 -3.66 -0.55 -11.72
N VAL A 53 -3.84 0.17 -10.62
CA VAL A 53 -2.79 0.39 -9.61
C VAL A 53 -2.24 -0.93 -9.07
N GLN A 54 -3.13 -1.89 -8.79
CA GLN A 54 -2.74 -3.19 -8.25
C GLN A 54 -1.87 -3.99 -9.23
N ALA A 55 -2.27 -4.02 -10.52
CA ALA A 55 -1.52 -4.73 -11.55
C ALA A 55 -0.12 -4.11 -11.74
N LYS A 56 0.00 -2.78 -11.71
CA LYS A 56 1.30 -2.09 -11.74
C LYS A 56 2.18 -2.51 -10.56
N ILE A 57 1.65 -2.54 -9.34
CA ILE A 57 2.42 -2.89 -8.14
C ILE A 57 2.92 -4.33 -8.22
N GLN A 58 2.07 -5.26 -8.66
CA GLN A 58 2.45 -6.65 -8.86
C GLN A 58 3.59 -6.79 -9.87
N LEU A 59 3.48 -6.09 -11.00
CA LEU A 59 4.54 -6.07 -12.01
C LEU A 59 5.85 -5.49 -11.45
N GLN A 60 5.78 -4.34 -10.75
CA GLN A 60 6.95 -3.72 -10.13
C GLN A 60 7.61 -4.65 -9.11
N ARG A 61 6.82 -5.40 -8.33
CA ARG A 61 7.34 -6.36 -7.36
C ARG A 61 8.05 -7.52 -8.05
N SER A 62 7.43 -8.13 -9.07
CA SER A 62 8.06 -9.21 -9.85
C SER A 62 9.38 -8.76 -10.48
N GLN A 63 9.42 -7.56 -11.08
CA GLN A 63 10.66 -7.02 -11.64
C GLN A 63 11.74 -6.78 -10.59
N LEU A 64 11.35 -6.42 -9.37
CA LEU A 64 12.29 -6.24 -8.26
C LEU A 64 12.83 -7.60 -7.77
N GLU A 65 11.96 -8.59 -7.65
CA GLU A 65 12.31 -9.97 -7.30
C GLU A 65 13.34 -10.53 -8.30
N ASP A 66 13.04 -10.45 -9.60
CA ASP A 66 13.96 -10.94 -10.64
C ASP A 66 15.33 -10.25 -10.61
N LYS A 67 15.34 -8.93 -10.39
CA LYS A 67 16.59 -8.15 -10.28
C LYS A 67 17.39 -8.53 -9.04
N LEU A 68 16.70 -8.71 -7.91
CA LEU A 68 17.32 -9.10 -6.65
C LEU A 68 17.91 -10.51 -6.77
N ASP A 69 17.18 -11.45 -7.33
CA ASP A 69 17.63 -12.83 -7.52
C ASP A 69 18.90 -12.87 -8.39
N HIS A 70 18.93 -12.10 -9.48
CA HIS A 70 20.11 -12.00 -10.32
C HIS A 70 21.32 -11.41 -9.56
N ALA A 71 21.10 -10.34 -8.78
CA ALA A 71 22.16 -9.73 -7.97
C ALA A 71 22.67 -10.67 -6.86
N LEU A 72 21.79 -11.48 -6.27
CA LEU A 72 22.16 -12.46 -5.26
C LEU A 72 22.94 -13.64 -5.84
N GLN A 73 22.64 -14.07 -7.06
CA GLN A 73 23.41 -15.10 -7.76
C GLN A 73 24.85 -14.67 -8.02
N GLN A 74 25.06 -13.38 -8.31
CA GLN A 74 26.38 -12.78 -8.55
C GLN A 74 26.99 -12.18 -7.26
N ARG A 75 26.48 -12.54 -6.08
CA ARG A 75 26.94 -11.99 -4.82
C ARG A 75 28.41 -12.37 -4.57
N PRO A 76 29.34 -11.40 -4.48
CA PRO A 76 30.75 -11.67 -4.23
C PRO A 76 30.97 -12.32 -2.86
N LYS A 77 31.98 -13.18 -2.78
CA LYS A 77 32.38 -13.76 -1.49
C LYS A 77 33.10 -12.73 -0.62
N PRO A 78 33.05 -12.86 0.72
CA PRO A 78 33.79 -11.96 1.61
C PRO A 78 35.29 -11.86 1.27
N GLU A 79 35.91 -12.97 0.87
CA GLU A 79 37.32 -13.04 0.44
C GLU A 79 37.62 -12.14 -0.78
N GLU A 80 36.72 -12.11 -1.75
CA GLU A 80 36.83 -11.26 -2.94
C GLU A 80 36.70 -9.78 -2.55
N LEU A 81 35.81 -9.45 -1.61
CA LEU A 81 35.65 -8.09 -1.10
C LEU A 81 36.88 -7.61 -0.31
N VAL A 82 37.58 -8.50 0.41
CA VAL A 82 38.85 -8.17 1.08
C VAL A 82 39.95 -7.90 0.05
N LYS A 83 40.02 -8.71 -1.02
CA LYS A 83 41.00 -8.53 -2.11
C LYS A 83 40.81 -7.20 -2.84
N GLU A 84 39.56 -6.80 -3.07
CA GLU A 84 39.21 -5.51 -3.69
C GLU A 84 39.34 -4.32 -2.70
N GLY A 85 39.72 -4.57 -1.44
CA GLY A 85 39.91 -3.53 -0.42
C GLY A 85 38.61 -2.90 0.09
N ILE A 86 37.46 -3.51 -0.17
CA ILE A 86 36.14 -3.06 0.28
C ILE A 86 35.88 -3.49 1.73
N LEU A 87 36.36 -4.69 2.12
CA LEU A 87 36.20 -5.25 3.45
C LEU A 87 37.56 -5.42 4.13
N HIS A 88 37.65 -5.14 5.44
CA HIS A 88 38.85 -5.43 6.22
C HIS A 88 38.89 -6.90 6.65
N ALA A 89 40.08 -7.50 6.69
CA ALA A 89 40.24 -8.93 7.01
C ALA A 89 39.72 -9.29 8.41
N ASP A 90 39.81 -8.38 9.39
CA ASP A 90 39.32 -8.57 10.76
C ASP A 90 37.79 -8.46 10.89
N GLU A 91 37.12 -7.89 9.88
CA GLU A 91 35.66 -7.70 9.84
C GLU A 91 34.95 -8.76 9.00
N ALA A 92 35.69 -9.67 8.35
CA ALA A 92 35.12 -10.70 7.51
C ALA A 92 34.34 -11.73 8.36
N PRO A 93 33.05 -11.99 8.07
CA PRO A 93 32.28 -13.01 8.79
C PRO A 93 32.90 -14.39 8.57
N PRO A 94 32.83 -15.29 9.57
CA PRO A 94 33.36 -16.64 9.43
C PRO A 94 32.66 -17.32 8.26
N THR A 95 33.45 -17.91 7.36
CA THR A 95 32.95 -18.65 6.22
C THR A 95 32.18 -19.87 6.73
N ASN A 96 30.85 -19.79 6.68
CA ASN A 96 30.01 -20.92 7.07
C ASN A 96 30.23 -22.02 6.02
N THR A 97 30.94 -23.07 6.43
CA THR A 97 31.29 -24.24 5.60
C THR A 97 30.08 -25.11 5.39
#